data_AF-A0A4R6BAX2-F1
#
_entry.id   AF-A0A4R6BAX2-F1
#
_cell.length_a   1.000
_cell.length_b   1.000
_cell.length_c   1.000
_cell.angle_alpha   90.00
_cell.angle_beta   90.00
_cell.angle_gamma   90.00
#
_symmetry.space_group_name_H-M   'P 1'
#
loop_
_entity.id
_entity.type
_entity.pdbx_description
1 polymer ?
#
loop_
_entity_poly.entity_id
_entity_poly.type
_entity_poly.pdbx_seq_one_letter_code
_entity_poly.pdbx_strand_id
1 'polypeptide(L)'
;MKKFMTALLTLALLITLFAPVSEASTYTLKNKALKMPNLYSTTVASQLKSGTFKYYGVKLGNSKRYMYNMWGSAASSSVSRGYGSTDGLYFYGNDWQVTVDASYPNTRISTDKLIVESISIADDYHKYEYSKIKSIFGSPQYIYTDGNYRSINYKDKVDISFTKIGTKWYADEVSYYKYSF
;
A
#
# COMPACT_ATOMS: atom_id res chain seq x y z
N MET A 1 -1.04 6.74 -80.31
CA MET A 1 -1.80 7.31 -79.16
C MET A 1 -1.50 6.45 -77.95
N LYS A 2 -0.60 6.89 -77.07
CA LYS A 2 -0.87 7.28 -75.66
C LYS A 2 -1.89 6.40 -74.91
N LYS A 3 -1.41 5.69 -73.87
CA LYS A 3 -1.80 5.78 -72.43
C LYS A 3 -1.38 4.47 -71.72
N PHE A 4 -0.33 4.48 -70.89
CA PHE A 4 -0.38 4.67 -69.42
C PHE A 4 -1.41 3.78 -68.72
N MET A 5 -0.95 2.77 -67.98
CA MET A 5 -1.43 2.53 -66.62
C MET A 5 -0.29 2.09 -65.72
N THR A 6 -0.07 2.96 -64.74
CA THR A 6 0.94 2.97 -63.70
C THR A 6 0.55 2.00 -62.58
N ALA A 7 1.57 1.47 -61.91
CA ALA A 7 1.50 0.73 -60.67
C ALA A 7 0.63 1.41 -59.59
N LEU A 8 -0.04 0.61 -58.76
CA LEU A 8 -0.44 1.01 -57.41
C LEU A 8 -0.44 -0.22 -56.48
N LEU A 9 0.75 -0.73 -56.17
CA LEU A 9 0.96 -1.62 -55.04
C LEU A 9 1.52 -0.76 -53.90
N THR A 10 0.62 -0.06 -53.21
CA THR A 10 0.97 0.72 -52.02
C THR A 10 0.01 0.43 -50.89
N LEU A 11 0.62 0.08 -49.76
CA LEU A 11 0.13 0.33 -48.41
C LEU A 11 -0.95 -0.61 -47.86
N ALA A 12 -0.54 -1.83 -47.52
CA ALA A 12 -1.20 -2.63 -46.48
C ALA A 12 -0.19 -3.00 -45.39
N LEU A 13 0.51 -2.01 -44.85
CA LEU A 13 1.37 -2.14 -43.67
C LEU A 13 1.41 -0.77 -42.99
N LEU A 14 0.42 -0.48 -42.14
CA LEU A 14 0.54 0.35 -40.94
C LEU A 14 -0.85 0.51 -40.30
N ILE A 15 -1.39 -0.59 -39.80
CA ILE A 15 -2.34 -0.52 -38.68
C ILE A 15 -1.81 -1.45 -37.60
N THR A 16 -0.59 -1.20 -37.14
CA THR A 16 -0.28 -1.52 -35.75
C THR A 16 -1.13 -0.56 -34.93
N LEU A 17 -2.32 -1.04 -34.58
CA LEU A 17 -3.13 -0.48 -33.51
C LEU A 17 -2.18 -0.05 -32.40
N PHE A 18 -2.19 1.24 -32.06
CA PHE A 18 -1.62 1.73 -30.82
C PHE A 18 -2.42 1.06 -29.70
N ALA A 19 -2.13 -0.21 -29.43
CA ALA A 19 -2.53 -0.85 -28.21
C ALA A 19 -2.01 0.06 -27.09
N PRO A 20 -2.86 0.48 -26.15
CA PRO A 20 -2.39 1.27 -25.03
C PRO A 20 -1.26 0.47 -24.38
N VAL A 21 -0.03 0.98 -24.51
CA VAL A 21 1.11 0.42 -23.81
C VAL A 21 0.75 0.58 -22.35
N SER A 22 0.51 -0.54 -21.65
CA SER A 22 0.29 -0.53 -20.22
C SER A 22 1.45 0.24 -19.62
N GLU A 23 1.20 1.44 -19.08
CA GLU A 23 2.24 2.23 -18.42
C GLU A 23 2.87 1.36 -17.34
N ALA A 24 4.19 1.19 -17.41
CA ALA A 24 4.93 0.47 -16.40
C ALA A 24 4.72 1.16 -15.06
N SER A 25 4.59 0.37 -13.98
CA SER A 25 4.39 0.95 -12.66
C SER A 25 5.60 1.79 -12.22
N THR A 26 5.35 2.91 -11.56
CA THR A 26 6.40 3.87 -11.14
C THR A 26 7.47 3.23 -10.26
N TYR A 27 7.06 2.44 -9.24
CA TYR A 27 7.96 1.89 -8.25
C TYR A 27 8.14 0.37 -8.32
N THR A 28 7.18 -0.40 -8.84
CA THR A 28 7.19 -1.88 -8.85
C THR A 28 7.67 -2.49 -7.53
N LEU A 29 6.77 -2.67 -6.56
CA LEU A 29 7.15 -3.09 -5.19
C LEU A 29 7.22 -4.60 -4.98
N LYS A 30 6.74 -5.40 -5.94
CA LYS A 30 6.82 -6.86 -5.88
C LYS A 30 8.26 -7.32 -5.69
N ASN A 31 8.49 -8.20 -4.71
CA ASN A 31 9.79 -8.80 -4.39
C ASN A 31 10.91 -7.77 -4.09
N LYS A 32 10.55 -6.58 -3.60
CA LYS A 32 11.53 -5.59 -3.12
C LYS A 32 11.68 -5.70 -1.61
N ALA A 33 12.90 -5.51 -1.12
CA ALA A 33 13.11 -5.24 0.29
C ALA A 33 12.59 -3.84 0.60
N LEU A 34 11.40 -3.79 1.20
CA LEU A 34 10.73 -2.57 1.62
C LEU A 34 11.21 -2.17 3.02
N LYS A 35 11.01 -0.90 3.37
CA LYS A 35 11.52 -0.33 4.64
C LYS A 35 10.38 0.28 5.43
N MET A 36 10.42 0.11 6.75
CA MET A 36 9.55 0.86 7.65
C MET A 36 9.82 2.37 7.54
N PRO A 37 8.79 3.23 7.61
CA PRO A 37 8.99 4.67 7.66
C PRO A 37 9.76 5.07 8.93
N ASN A 38 10.38 6.26 8.91
CA ASN A 38 11.13 6.75 10.06
C ASN A 38 10.20 7.10 11.24
N LEU A 39 9.99 6.16 12.15
CA LEU A 39 9.12 6.34 13.33
C LEU A 39 9.69 7.32 14.37
N TYR A 40 10.92 7.80 14.21
CA TYR A 40 11.46 8.89 15.04
C TYR A 40 11.17 10.29 14.46
N SER A 41 10.50 10.39 13.32
CA SER A 41 10.14 11.68 12.70
C SER A 41 8.76 12.14 13.18
N THR A 42 8.71 13.36 13.74
CA THR A 42 7.46 14.04 14.08
C THR A 42 6.57 14.27 12.86
N THR A 43 7.17 14.58 11.70
CA THR A 43 6.44 14.73 10.42
C THR A 43 5.78 13.43 10.00
N VAL A 44 6.51 12.31 10.03
CA VAL A 44 5.96 10.98 9.69
C VAL A 44 4.84 10.62 10.66
N ALA A 45 5.05 10.78 11.96
CA ALA A 45 4.04 10.48 12.97
C ALA A 45 2.76 11.30 12.78
N SER A 46 2.88 12.60 12.47
CA SER A 46 1.75 13.48 12.16
C SER A 46 1.01 13.05 10.88
N GLN A 47 1.75 12.66 9.85
CA GLN A 47 1.18 12.21 8.58
C GLN A 47 0.44 10.88 8.72
N LEU A 48 0.98 9.92 9.49
CA LEU A 48 0.33 8.64 9.80
C LEU A 48 -0.99 8.90 10.55
N LYS A 49 -0.95 9.69 11.62
CA LYS A 49 -2.13 10.06 12.42
C LYS A 49 -3.19 10.87 11.67
N SER A 50 -2.83 11.54 10.59
CA SER A 50 -3.77 12.30 9.75
C SER A 50 -4.20 11.56 8.50
N GLY A 51 -3.67 10.36 8.24
CA GLY A 51 -3.91 9.59 7.02
C GLY A 51 -3.36 10.24 5.75
N THR A 52 -2.42 11.17 5.89
CA THR A 52 -1.79 11.89 4.75
C THR A 52 -0.44 11.30 4.34
N PHE A 53 0.09 10.36 5.13
CA PHE A 53 1.33 9.66 4.82
C PHE A 53 1.24 8.91 3.49
N LYS A 54 2.24 9.10 2.64
CA LYS A 54 2.36 8.43 1.34
C LYS A 54 3.47 7.41 1.40
N TYR A 55 3.14 6.14 1.37
CA TYR A 55 4.11 5.07 1.21
C TYR A 55 4.37 4.86 -0.29
N TYR A 56 5.59 5.08 -0.77
CA TYR A 56 5.92 5.04 -2.21
C TYR A 56 4.85 5.71 -3.10
N GLY A 57 4.39 6.89 -2.69
CA GLY A 57 3.41 7.70 -3.41
C GLY A 57 1.92 7.37 -3.19
N VAL A 58 1.58 6.20 -2.63
CA VAL A 58 0.19 5.82 -2.33
C VAL A 58 -0.16 6.18 -0.88
N LYS A 59 -1.36 6.73 -0.68
CA LYS A 59 -1.92 7.04 0.63
C LYS A 59 -3.33 6.46 0.77
N LEU A 60 -3.84 6.50 1.99
CA LEU A 60 -5.23 6.20 2.29
C LEU A 60 -6.18 7.01 1.40
N GLY A 61 -7.28 6.39 0.99
CA GLY A 61 -8.26 7.00 0.09
C GLY A 61 -7.90 6.94 -1.40
N ASN A 62 -6.68 6.53 -1.78
CA ASN A 62 -6.38 6.25 -3.19
C ASN A 62 -7.13 5.00 -3.65
N SER A 63 -7.46 4.95 -4.95
CA SER A 63 -8.06 3.75 -5.53
C SER A 63 -7.01 2.65 -5.73
N LYS A 64 -7.45 1.39 -5.76
CA LYS A 64 -6.61 0.25 -6.12
C LYS A 64 -6.00 0.43 -7.51
N ARG A 65 -6.71 1.07 -8.45
CA ARG A 65 -6.12 1.43 -9.76
C ARG A 65 -4.93 2.36 -9.61
N TYR A 66 -5.05 3.42 -8.81
CA TYR A 66 -3.93 4.32 -8.56
C TYR A 66 -2.77 3.58 -7.89
N MET A 67 -3.06 2.76 -6.87
CA MET A 67 -2.05 1.92 -6.21
C MET A 67 -1.35 1.00 -7.21
N TYR A 68 -2.08 0.33 -8.09
CA TYR A 68 -1.52 -0.51 -9.15
C TYR A 68 -0.60 0.27 -10.09
N ASN A 69 -0.99 1.48 -10.51
CA ASN A 69 -0.13 2.32 -11.34
C ASN A 69 1.16 2.73 -10.62
N MET A 70 1.11 2.93 -9.30
CA MET A 70 2.29 3.31 -8.52
C MET A 70 3.19 2.12 -8.19
N TRP A 71 2.62 1.00 -7.78
CA TRP A 71 3.36 -0.13 -7.18
C TRP A 71 3.40 -1.39 -8.02
N GLY A 72 2.59 -1.45 -9.09
CA GLY A 72 2.42 -2.62 -9.93
C GLY A 72 1.55 -3.69 -9.29
N SER A 73 1.72 -4.91 -9.82
CA SER A 73 1.04 -6.09 -9.29
C SER A 73 1.56 -6.43 -7.89
N ALA A 74 0.65 -6.84 -7.00
CA ALA A 74 1.00 -7.42 -5.71
C ALA A 74 1.75 -8.75 -5.87
N ALA A 75 2.49 -9.15 -4.84
CA ALA A 75 3.09 -10.48 -4.74
C ALA A 75 2.01 -11.56 -4.60
N SER A 76 1.01 -11.29 -3.76
CA SER A 76 -0.22 -12.08 -3.60
C SER A 76 -1.40 -11.14 -3.32
N SER A 77 -2.61 -11.62 -3.56
CA SER A 77 -3.83 -10.87 -3.26
C SER A 77 -5.02 -11.78 -3.11
N SER A 78 -5.98 -11.39 -2.27
CA SER A 78 -7.30 -12.01 -2.20
C SER A 78 -8.39 -10.94 -2.35
N VAL A 79 -9.54 -11.34 -2.88
CA VAL A 79 -10.72 -10.47 -3.00
C VAL A 79 -11.94 -11.24 -2.51
N SER A 80 -12.65 -10.69 -1.54
CA SER A 80 -13.93 -11.18 -1.05
C SER A 80 -15.07 -10.27 -1.49
N ARG A 81 -16.24 -10.87 -1.71
CA ARG A 81 -17.49 -10.15 -2.00
C ARG A 81 -18.57 -10.74 -1.11
N GLY A 82 -19.16 -9.92 -0.25
CA GLY A 82 -20.11 -10.38 0.74
C GLY A 82 -20.51 -9.26 1.68
N TYR A 83 -21.56 -9.46 2.48
CA TYR A 83 -21.96 -8.52 3.54
C TYR A 83 -22.13 -7.05 3.11
N GLY A 84 -22.44 -6.81 1.83
CA GLY A 84 -22.64 -5.46 1.28
C GLY A 84 -21.37 -4.81 0.70
N SER A 85 -20.20 -5.43 0.79
CA SER A 85 -18.92 -4.88 0.31
C SER A 85 -18.19 -5.79 -0.69
N THR A 86 -17.25 -5.19 -1.41
CA THR A 86 -16.13 -5.90 -2.02
C THR A 86 -14.88 -5.46 -1.29
N ASP A 87 -14.11 -6.41 -0.78
CA ASP A 87 -12.90 -6.17 0.00
C ASP A 87 -11.73 -6.87 -0.67
N GLY A 88 -10.56 -6.23 -0.68
CA GLY A 88 -9.34 -6.75 -1.25
C GLY A 88 -8.18 -6.59 -0.30
N LEU A 89 -7.39 -7.64 -0.18
CA LEU A 89 -6.19 -7.72 0.63
C LEU A 89 -4.99 -7.94 -0.31
N TYR A 90 -4.00 -7.06 -0.27
CA TYR A 90 -2.88 -7.03 -1.21
C TYR A 90 -1.55 -7.02 -0.48
N PHE A 91 -0.61 -7.87 -0.91
CA PHE A 91 0.68 -8.03 -0.27
C PHE A 91 1.82 -7.64 -1.21
N TYR A 92 2.75 -6.83 -0.71
CA TYR A 92 3.89 -6.29 -1.44
C TYR A 92 5.20 -6.51 -0.68
N GLY A 93 6.31 -6.35 -1.38
CA GLY A 93 7.65 -6.57 -0.86
C GLY A 93 8.08 -8.04 -0.87
N ASN A 94 9.17 -8.33 -0.16
CA ASN A 94 9.55 -9.69 0.22
C ASN A 94 8.80 -10.07 1.48
N ASP A 95 8.45 -11.35 1.65
CA ASP A 95 7.90 -11.89 2.89
C ASP A 95 6.77 -11.05 3.52
N TRP A 96 5.82 -10.60 2.71
CA TRP A 96 4.58 -9.94 3.18
C TRP A 96 4.84 -8.62 3.95
N GLN A 97 5.98 -7.96 3.69
CA GLN A 97 6.41 -6.72 4.34
C GLN A 97 5.39 -5.59 4.29
N VAL A 98 4.57 -5.52 3.25
CA VAL A 98 3.52 -4.51 3.15
C VAL A 98 2.19 -5.16 2.83
N THR A 99 1.22 -4.91 3.69
CA THR A 99 -0.16 -5.37 3.53
C THR A 99 -1.07 -4.16 3.33
N VAL A 100 -2.01 -4.25 2.40
CA VAL A 100 -2.97 -3.19 2.12
C VAL A 100 -4.37 -3.77 2.05
N ASP A 101 -5.27 -3.23 2.88
CA ASP A 101 -6.71 -3.43 2.73
C ASP A 101 -7.30 -2.33 1.85
N ALA A 102 -8.16 -2.72 0.91
CA ALA A 102 -8.97 -1.80 0.16
C ALA A 102 -10.39 -2.32 0.00
N SER A 103 -11.39 -1.49 0.29
CA SER A 103 -12.79 -1.89 0.23
C SER A 103 -13.65 -0.91 -0.57
N TYR A 104 -14.88 -1.33 -0.85
CA TYR A 104 -15.94 -0.47 -1.36
C TYR A 104 -17.30 -1.07 -0.98
N PRO A 105 -18.29 -0.27 -0.51
CA PRO A 105 -19.60 -0.75 -0.04
C PRO A 105 -20.53 -1.12 -1.21
N ASN A 106 -20.09 -2.03 -2.07
CA ASN A 106 -20.87 -2.61 -3.15
C ASN A 106 -20.24 -3.92 -3.61
N THR A 107 -21.01 -5.01 -3.58
CA THR A 107 -20.56 -6.36 -3.96
C THR A 107 -20.32 -6.55 -5.47
N ARG A 108 -20.78 -5.61 -6.32
CA ARG A 108 -20.70 -5.69 -7.79
C ARG A 108 -19.69 -4.71 -8.40
N ILE A 109 -18.93 -4.00 -7.56
CA ILE A 109 -17.97 -3.01 -8.02
C ILE A 109 -16.75 -3.69 -8.66
N SER A 110 -16.13 -3.00 -9.63
CA SER A 110 -14.81 -3.39 -10.12
C SER A 110 -13.77 -3.23 -9.02
N THR A 111 -12.85 -4.18 -8.91
CA THR A 111 -11.74 -4.15 -7.93
C THR A 111 -10.84 -2.92 -8.10
N ASP A 112 -10.79 -2.34 -9.29
CA ASP A 112 -10.00 -1.14 -9.57
C ASP A 112 -10.53 0.12 -8.88
N LYS A 113 -11.78 0.08 -8.43
CA LYS A 113 -12.45 1.16 -7.70
C LYS A 113 -12.38 1.01 -6.17
N LEU A 114 -11.84 -0.11 -5.67
CA LEU A 114 -11.62 -0.29 -4.24
C LEU A 114 -10.75 0.85 -3.71
N ILE A 115 -11.03 1.30 -2.50
CA ILE A 115 -10.36 2.43 -1.88
C ILE A 115 -9.44 1.91 -0.79
N VAL A 116 -8.17 2.29 -0.81
CA VAL A 116 -7.19 1.91 0.21
C VAL A 116 -7.65 2.44 1.57
N GLU A 117 -7.88 1.52 2.51
CA GLU A 117 -8.36 1.79 3.86
C GLU A 117 -7.30 1.57 4.92
N SER A 118 -6.40 0.61 4.72
CA SER A 118 -5.29 0.38 5.65
C SER A 118 -4.00 0.19 4.86
N ILE A 119 -2.88 0.55 5.47
CA ILE A 119 -1.56 0.10 5.03
C ILE A 119 -0.79 -0.31 6.27
N SER A 120 -0.31 -1.55 6.26
CA SER A 120 0.53 -2.17 7.30
C SER A 120 1.91 -2.43 6.74
N ILE A 121 2.94 -2.06 7.50
CA ILE A 121 4.35 -2.16 7.08
C ILE A 121 5.12 -2.87 8.18
N ALA A 122 5.55 -4.09 7.89
CA ALA A 122 6.37 -4.93 8.76
C ALA A 122 7.86 -4.82 8.42
N ASP A 123 8.70 -4.85 9.45
CA ASP A 123 10.15 -4.76 9.35
C ASP A 123 10.81 -5.44 10.56
N ASP A 124 11.67 -6.43 10.31
CA ASP A 124 12.37 -7.23 11.32
C ASP A 124 13.77 -6.68 11.68
N TYR A 125 14.18 -5.53 11.14
CA TYR A 125 15.48 -4.91 11.43
C TYR A 125 15.59 -4.35 12.86
N HIS A 126 14.53 -4.39 13.67
CA HIS A 126 14.51 -3.97 15.09
C HIS A 126 15.16 -2.60 15.36
N LYS A 127 14.89 -1.63 14.48
CA LYS A 127 15.57 -0.31 14.49
C LYS A 127 14.92 0.70 15.43
N TYR A 128 13.60 0.64 15.60
CA TYR A 128 12.82 1.69 16.24
C TYR A 128 12.41 1.32 17.66
N GLU A 129 13.13 1.83 18.66
CA GLU A 129 12.89 1.57 20.08
C GLU A 129 11.65 2.34 20.59
N TYR A 130 10.79 1.63 21.34
CA TYR A 130 9.54 2.18 21.90
C TYR A 130 9.75 3.47 22.71
N SER A 131 10.80 3.54 23.53
CA SER A 131 11.08 4.70 24.40
C SER A 131 11.20 6.01 23.60
N LYS A 132 11.77 5.93 22.40
CA LYS A 132 11.92 7.05 21.46
C LYS A 132 10.66 7.28 20.63
N ILE A 133 9.94 6.23 20.24
CA ILE A 133 8.66 6.37 19.54
C ILE A 133 7.64 7.08 20.43
N LYS A 134 7.57 6.73 21.72
CA LYS A 134 6.61 7.30 22.67
C LYS A 134 6.71 8.83 22.77
N SER A 135 7.91 9.40 22.71
CA SER A 135 8.07 10.86 22.76
C SER A 135 7.60 11.58 21.49
N ILE A 136 7.61 10.88 20.35
CA ILE A 136 7.20 11.40 19.04
C ILE A 136 5.69 11.23 18.83
N PHE A 137 5.15 10.07 19.17
CA PHE A 137 3.73 9.75 19.00
C PHE A 137 2.87 10.18 20.20
N GLY A 138 3.47 10.57 21.33
CA GLY A 138 2.75 11.01 22.52
C GLY A 138 2.03 9.87 23.25
N SER A 139 0.98 10.21 24.00
CA SER A 139 0.22 9.22 24.78
C SER A 139 -0.68 8.37 23.88
N PRO A 140 -0.60 7.04 23.99
CA PRO A 140 -1.51 6.15 23.27
C PRO A 140 -2.89 6.10 23.93
N GLN A 141 -3.89 5.67 23.16
CA GLN A 141 -5.23 5.37 23.67
C GLN A 141 -5.24 4.02 24.38
N TYR A 142 -4.55 3.03 23.81
CA TYR A 142 -4.52 1.68 24.32
C TYR A 142 -3.13 1.07 24.19
N ILE A 143 -2.77 0.24 25.18
CA ILE A 143 -1.54 -0.55 25.19
C ILE A 143 -1.93 -1.98 25.57
N TYR A 144 -1.59 -2.93 24.72
CA TYR A 144 -1.65 -4.36 25.00
C TYR A 144 -0.23 -4.92 25.14
N THR A 145 -0.02 -5.87 26.04
CA THR A 145 1.28 -6.56 26.18
C THR A 145 1.02 -7.99 26.57
N ASP A 146 1.65 -8.92 25.85
CA ASP A 146 1.63 -10.35 26.11
C ASP A 146 3.01 -10.95 25.81
N GLY A 147 3.68 -11.46 26.85
CA GLY A 147 5.04 -11.99 26.74
C GLY A 147 6.03 -11.00 26.10
N ASN A 148 6.53 -11.36 24.92
CA ASN A 148 7.47 -10.55 24.14
C ASN A 148 6.78 -9.69 23.07
N TYR A 149 5.46 -9.66 23.02
CA TYR A 149 4.67 -8.85 22.12
C TYR A 149 4.02 -7.67 22.84
N ARG A 150 3.97 -6.53 22.18
CA ARG A 150 3.24 -5.35 22.64
C ARG A 150 2.60 -4.66 21.45
N SER A 151 1.35 -4.24 21.59
CA SER A 151 0.65 -3.43 20.60
C SER A 151 0.20 -2.11 21.20
N ILE A 152 0.32 -1.02 20.45
CA ILE A 152 0.00 0.32 20.89
C ILE A 152 -0.85 1.01 19.85
N ASN A 153 -2.04 1.45 20.27
CA ASN A 153 -2.98 2.17 19.43
C ASN A 153 -2.97 3.66 19.74
N TYR A 154 -2.90 4.46 18.68
CA TYR A 154 -2.97 5.91 18.72
C TYR A 154 -4.26 6.41 18.06
N LYS A 155 -5.34 6.46 18.84
CA LYS A 155 -6.63 7.02 18.45
C LYS A 155 -7.30 6.31 17.27
N ASP A 156 -7.18 4.98 17.20
CA ASP A 156 -7.79 4.15 16.15
C ASP A 156 -7.37 4.56 14.73
N LYS A 157 -6.19 5.18 14.61
CA LYS A 157 -5.61 5.66 13.35
C LYS A 157 -4.27 5.06 13.03
N VAL A 158 -3.49 4.75 14.07
CA VAL A 158 -2.18 4.14 13.94
C VAL A 158 -2.02 3.10 15.02
N ASP A 159 -1.69 1.89 14.62
CA ASP A 159 -1.21 0.84 15.51
C ASP A 159 0.28 0.62 15.24
N ILE A 160 1.05 0.43 16.32
CA ILE A 160 2.44 0.01 16.24
C ILE A 160 2.59 -1.20 17.13
N SER A 161 3.01 -2.32 16.57
CA SER A 161 3.41 -3.47 17.36
C SER A 161 4.91 -3.48 17.60
N PHE A 162 5.30 -4.16 18.66
CA PHE A 162 6.66 -4.23 19.15
C PHE A 162 6.99 -5.64 19.61
N THR A 163 8.20 -6.07 19.27
CA THR A 163 8.83 -7.26 19.82
C THR A 163 9.86 -6.88 20.88
N LYS A 164 9.91 -7.64 21.98
CA LYS A 164 10.88 -7.47 23.06
C LYS A 164 12.19 -8.17 22.72
N ILE A 165 13.30 -7.41 22.73
CA ILE A 165 14.67 -7.95 22.59
C ILE A 165 15.48 -7.52 23.81
N GLY A 166 15.87 -8.50 24.61
CA GLY A 166 16.48 -8.25 25.91
C GLY A 166 15.53 -7.46 26.81
N THR A 167 15.95 -6.26 27.21
CA THR A 167 15.16 -5.36 28.07
C THR A 167 14.37 -4.30 27.29
N LYS A 168 14.51 -4.25 25.97
CA LYS A 168 13.98 -3.19 25.11
C LYS A 168 12.88 -3.70 24.19
N TRP A 169 12.02 -2.78 23.76
CA TRP A 169 10.93 -3.02 22.84
C TRP A 169 11.23 -2.31 21.52
N TYR A 170 11.13 -3.03 20.40
CA TYR A 170 11.42 -2.52 19.07
C TYR A 170 10.22 -2.71 18.17
N ALA A 171 9.86 -1.69 17.40
CA ALA A 171 8.76 -1.78 16.46
C ALA A 171 9.06 -2.83 15.40
N ASP A 172 8.08 -3.68 15.14
CA ASP A 172 8.11 -4.73 14.12
C ASP A 172 7.04 -4.52 13.04
N GLU A 173 5.95 -3.81 13.36
CA GLU A 173 4.94 -3.39 12.40
C GLU A 173 4.40 -2.00 12.74
N VAL A 174 4.08 -1.22 11.70
CA VAL A 174 3.25 -0.02 11.80
C VAL A 174 2.08 -0.11 10.82
N SER A 175 0.88 0.08 11.34
CA SER A 175 -0.37 -0.01 10.60
C SER A 175 -1.12 1.32 10.75
N TYR A 176 -1.64 1.86 9.65
CA TYR A 176 -2.41 3.10 9.68
C TYR A 176 -3.67 3.01 8.83
N TYR A 177 -4.75 3.61 9.33
CA TYR A 177 -6.11 3.33 8.86
C TYR A 177 -6.88 4.59 8.50
N LYS A 178 -7.74 4.44 7.49
CA LYS A 178 -8.75 5.41 7.10
C LYS A 178 -9.91 5.21 8.05
N TYR A 179 -10.25 6.25 8.81
CA TYR A 179 -11.44 6.21 9.64
C TYR A 179 -12.67 6.08 8.74
N SER A 180 -13.47 5.05 8.99
CA SER A 180 -14.82 4.90 8.44
C SER A 180 -15.77 5.28 9.56
N PHE A 181 -16.42 6.45 9.44
CA PHE A 181 -17.58 6.81 10.26
C PHE A 181 -18.82 6.12 9.70
#